data_AF-A0A950K316-F1
#
_entry.id   AF-A0A950K316-F1
#
_cell.length_a   1.000
_cell.length_b   1.000
_cell.length_c   1.000
_cell.angle_alpha   90.00
_cell.angle_beta   90.00
_cell.angle_gamma   90.00
#
_symmetry.space_group_name_H-M   'P 1'
#
loop_
_entity.id
_entity.type
_entity.pdbx_description
1 polymer ?
#
loop_
_entity_poly.entity_id
_entity_poly.type
_entity_poly.pdbx_seq_one_letter_code
_entity_poly.pdbx_strand_id
1 'polypeptide(L)'
;MRAIRPFLLLVAFAGPASGMNLPSDLGAEYDAKVRPLLAKYCITCHSTAKKKGDLDLERFASLAAVGKDLKPWPLVIENLENGEMPPKKSPQPTADERAALTAWTRAMLDAEARARAGDPGRVVVRRLSNAELNNTVRDLTGVDLEPARDFPADGAAGEGFTNAGDALVTSPTLLGKYLGAAKEIAAHAVLLPDGFRFSPAKTQRDWTDEATADLRAFFSAYTKDGKIALKPYLAALVKHRDEPSVDAIAAKEKLNAKYLGILRQTLTATEPSTPLDRLRAGFQKGDV
;
A
#
# COMPACT_ATOMS: atom_id res chain seq x y z
N MET A 1 25.99 15.35 -42.65
CA MET A 1 25.04 15.16 -41.53
C MET A 1 24.00 14.13 -41.94
N ARG A 2 24.05 12.92 -41.40
CA ARG A 2 23.09 11.83 -41.72
C ARG A 2 21.85 11.99 -40.83
N ALA A 3 20.68 12.13 -41.45
CA ALA A 3 19.40 12.23 -40.76
C ALA A 3 18.99 10.87 -40.17
N ILE A 4 18.83 10.81 -38.85
CA ILE A 4 18.31 9.65 -38.13
C ILE A 4 16.78 9.73 -38.20
N ARG A 5 16.15 8.83 -38.95
CA ARG A 5 14.69 8.65 -38.93
C ARG A 5 14.30 7.77 -37.74
N PRO A 6 13.41 8.21 -36.83
CA PRO A 6 12.96 7.38 -35.72
C PRO A 6 12.01 6.32 -36.27
N PHE A 7 12.39 5.05 -36.12
CA PHE A 7 11.54 3.91 -36.41
C PHE A 7 10.60 3.72 -35.21
N LEU A 8 9.38 4.24 -35.30
CA LEU A 8 8.34 4.01 -34.29
C LEU A 8 7.83 2.58 -34.46
N LEU A 9 8.30 1.67 -33.62
CA LEU A 9 7.85 0.28 -33.57
C LEU A 9 6.52 0.24 -32.83
N LEU A 10 5.41 0.31 -33.58
CA LEU A 10 4.06 0.16 -33.06
C LEU A 10 3.85 -1.33 -32.73
N VAL A 11 4.06 -1.72 -31.47
CA VAL A 11 3.69 -3.07 -30.99
C VAL A 11 2.17 -3.08 -30.84
N ALA A 12 1.47 -3.61 -31.84
CA ALA A 12 0.05 -3.92 -31.71
C ALA A 12 -0.09 -5.09 -30.73
N PHE A 13 -0.48 -4.80 -29.49
CA PHE A 13 -1.02 -5.81 -28.59
C PHE A 13 -2.39 -6.24 -29.13
N ALA A 14 -2.40 -7.30 -29.94
CA ALA A 14 -3.61 -8.06 -30.19
C ALA A 14 -3.96 -8.81 -28.89
N GLY A 15 -4.67 -8.13 -27.99
CA GLY A 15 -5.37 -8.81 -26.90
C GLY A 15 -6.35 -9.82 -27.51
N PRO A 16 -6.56 -10.99 -26.88
CA PRO A 16 -7.55 -11.93 -27.36
C PRO A 16 -8.89 -11.21 -27.41
N ALA A 17 -9.51 -11.15 -28.59
CA ALA A 17 -10.92 -10.85 -28.68
C ALA A 17 -11.64 -12.02 -28.00
N SER A 18 -11.91 -11.88 -26.70
CA SER A 18 -12.81 -12.75 -25.96
C SER A 18 -14.20 -12.58 -26.58
N GLY A 19 -14.45 -13.33 -27.65
CA GLY A 19 -15.79 -13.53 -28.15
C GLY A 19 -16.62 -14.17 -27.05
N MET A 20 -17.73 -13.52 -26.70
CA MET A 20 -18.72 -14.00 -25.73
C MET A 20 -19.13 -15.44 -26.08
N ASN A 21 -18.66 -16.42 -25.32
CA ASN A 21 -19.21 -17.77 -25.32
C ASN A 21 -20.29 -17.84 -24.23
N LEU A 22 -21.40 -17.15 -24.48
CA LEU A 22 -22.63 -17.44 -23.76
C LEU A 22 -23.08 -18.87 -24.15
N PRO A 23 -23.61 -19.68 -23.22
CA PRO A 23 -24.16 -20.99 -23.56
C PRO A 23 -25.10 -20.90 -24.76
N SER A 24 -24.90 -21.77 -25.77
CA SER A 24 -25.68 -21.75 -27.02
C SER A 24 -27.19 -21.84 -26.80
N ASP A 25 -27.59 -22.42 -25.67
CA ASP A 25 -28.98 -22.57 -25.23
C ASP A 25 -29.66 -21.21 -24.92
N LEU A 26 -28.93 -20.26 -24.33
CA LEU A 26 -29.49 -18.94 -23.98
C LEU A 26 -29.83 -18.09 -25.21
N GLY A 27 -29.07 -18.23 -26.29
CA GLY A 27 -29.31 -17.52 -27.55
C GLY A 27 -30.56 -18.04 -28.25
N ALA A 28 -30.69 -19.37 -28.34
CA ALA A 28 -31.87 -20.00 -28.89
C ALA A 28 -33.13 -19.68 -28.06
N GLU A 29 -33.02 -19.72 -26.73
CA GLU A 29 -34.13 -19.35 -25.84
C GLU A 29 -34.50 -17.86 -25.95
N TYR A 30 -33.52 -16.98 -26.17
CA TYR A 30 -33.77 -15.56 -26.38
C TYR A 30 -34.64 -15.32 -27.60
N ASP A 31 -34.26 -15.89 -28.74
CA ASP A 31 -34.95 -15.71 -30.00
C ASP A 31 -36.33 -16.37 -30.01
N ALA A 32 -36.45 -17.54 -29.38
CA ALA A 32 -37.66 -18.36 -29.40
C ALA A 32 -38.71 -17.93 -28.36
N LYS A 33 -38.30 -17.49 -27.16
CA LYS A 33 -39.21 -17.22 -26.04
C LYS A 33 -39.17 -15.76 -25.58
N VAL A 34 -37.98 -15.24 -25.29
CA VAL A 34 -37.84 -13.95 -24.61
C VAL A 34 -38.17 -12.78 -25.52
N ARG A 35 -37.59 -12.73 -26.73
CA ARG A 35 -37.81 -11.63 -27.68
C ARG A 35 -39.29 -11.47 -28.07
N PRO A 36 -40.06 -12.55 -28.34
CA PRO A 36 -41.50 -12.46 -28.52
C PRO A 36 -42.26 -11.87 -27.32
N LEU A 37 -41.87 -12.26 -26.09
CA LEU A 37 -42.49 -11.73 -24.88
C LEU A 37 -42.14 -10.24 -24.66
N LEU A 38 -40.90 -9.83 -24.92
CA LEU A 38 -40.50 -8.42 -24.91
C LEU A 38 -41.28 -7.60 -25.95
N ALA A 39 -41.48 -8.14 -27.15
CA ALA A 39 -42.28 -7.50 -28.20
C ALA A 39 -43.74 -7.31 -27.77
N LYS A 40 -44.32 -8.32 -27.11
CA LYS A 40 -45.71 -8.33 -26.66
C LYS A 40 -45.95 -7.37 -25.48
N TYR A 41 -45.05 -7.35 -24.50
CA TYR A 41 -45.29 -6.71 -23.20
C TYR A 41 -44.49 -5.42 -22.96
N CYS A 42 -43.34 -5.24 -23.61
CA CYS A 42 -42.39 -4.18 -23.26
C CYS A 42 -42.18 -3.15 -24.37
N ILE A 43 -41.96 -3.60 -25.60
CA ILE A 43 -41.53 -2.75 -26.74
C ILE A 43 -42.62 -1.73 -27.13
N THR A 44 -43.89 -1.98 -26.85
CA THR A 44 -44.97 -1.02 -27.12
C THR A 44 -44.80 0.32 -26.39
N CYS A 45 -44.03 0.34 -25.28
CA CYS A 45 -43.71 1.52 -24.48
C CYS A 45 -42.20 1.84 -24.42
N HIS A 46 -41.35 0.81 -24.41
CA HIS A 46 -39.89 0.90 -24.29
C HIS A 46 -39.19 0.62 -25.63
N SER A 47 -39.58 1.35 -26.68
CA SER A 47 -38.98 1.27 -28.03
C SER A 47 -38.16 2.50 -28.36
N THR A 48 -37.42 2.44 -29.47
CA THR A 48 -36.64 3.56 -30.02
C THR A 48 -37.51 4.80 -30.20
N ALA A 49 -38.77 4.62 -30.57
CA ALA A 49 -39.70 5.71 -30.85
C ALA A 49 -40.32 6.36 -29.59
N LYS A 50 -40.59 5.58 -28.52
CA LYS A 50 -41.30 6.08 -27.33
C LYS A 50 -40.42 6.28 -26.10
N LYS A 51 -39.41 5.43 -25.90
CA LYS A 51 -38.43 5.46 -24.79
C LYS A 51 -39.00 5.87 -23.43
N LYS A 52 -40.13 5.27 -23.01
CA LYS A 52 -40.69 5.59 -21.68
C LYS A 52 -39.70 5.21 -20.59
N GLY A 53 -39.50 6.12 -19.62
CA GLY A 53 -38.52 5.93 -18.54
C GLY A 53 -37.08 5.84 -19.03
N ASP A 54 -36.76 6.53 -20.14
CA ASP A 54 -35.45 6.53 -20.80
C ASP A 54 -34.92 5.13 -21.17
N LEU A 55 -35.83 4.16 -21.31
CA LEU A 55 -35.50 2.77 -21.62
C LEU A 55 -35.92 2.41 -23.05
N ASP A 56 -34.93 1.92 -23.82
CA ASP A 56 -35.10 1.36 -25.15
C ASP A 56 -34.68 -0.11 -25.14
N LEU A 57 -35.67 -1.00 -25.22
CA LEU A 57 -35.50 -2.44 -25.30
C LEU A 57 -35.49 -2.97 -26.73
N GLU A 58 -35.91 -2.15 -27.71
CA GLU A 58 -35.96 -2.55 -29.12
C GLU A 58 -34.56 -2.76 -29.71
N ARG A 59 -33.56 -2.01 -29.22
CA ARG A 59 -32.15 -2.18 -29.60
C ARG A 59 -31.55 -3.55 -29.27
N PHE A 60 -32.18 -4.33 -28.39
CA PHE A 60 -31.73 -5.67 -28.03
C PHE A 60 -32.24 -6.72 -29.02
N ALA A 61 -32.00 -6.54 -30.32
CA ALA A 61 -32.52 -7.44 -31.36
C ALA A 61 -31.94 -8.87 -31.30
N SER A 62 -30.80 -9.06 -30.63
CA SER A 62 -30.09 -10.34 -30.48
C SER A 62 -29.42 -10.46 -29.11
N LEU A 63 -29.07 -11.68 -28.69
CA LEU A 63 -28.29 -11.90 -27.46
C LEU A 63 -26.94 -11.16 -27.48
N ALA A 64 -26.30 -11.05 -28.65
CA ALA A 64 -25.07 -10.26 -28.79
C ALA A 64 -25.30 -8.76 -28.51
N ALA A 65 -26.49 -8.22 -28.80
CA ALA A 65 -26.84 -6.85 -28.44
C ALA A 65 -27.09 -6.71 -26.93
N VAL A 66 -27.68 -7.73 -26.30
CA VAL A 66 -27.86 -7.82 -24.84
C VAL A 66 -26.51 -7.74 -24.13
N GLY A 67 -25.54 -8.57 -24.54
CA GLY A 67 -24.20 -8.62 -23.93
C GLY A 67 -23.42 -7.30 -23.97
N LYS A 68 -23.74 -6.40 -24.91
CA LYS A 68 -23.12 -5.07 -25.03
C LYS A 68 -23.59 -4.07 -23.98
N ASP A 69 -24.79 -4.24 -23.43
CA ASP A 69 -25.34 -3.35 -22.41
C ASP A 69 -26.25 -4.10 -21.43
N LEU A 70 -25.66 -4.49 -20.30
CA LEU A 70 -26.32 -5.26 -19.25
C LEU A 70 -27.10 -4.38 -18.24
N LYS A 71 -26.87 -3.06 -18.24
CA LYS A 71 -27.38 -2.14 -17.23
C LYS A 71 -28.90 -2.18 -17.01
N PRO A 72 -29.76 -2.30 -18.06
CA PRO A 72 -31.21 -2.25 -17.84
C PRO A 72 -31.80 -3.55 -17.27
N TRP A 73 -31.11 -4.68 -17.38
CA TRP A 73 -31.69 -6.01 -17.12
C TRP A 73 -31.99 -6.30 -15.64
N PRO A 74 -31.18 -5.87 -14.66
CA PRO A 74 -31.55 -5.96 -13.24
C PRO A 74 -32.86 -5.25 -12.93
N LEU A 75 -33.07 -4.06 -13.51
CA LEU A 75 -34.29 -3.28 -13.34
C LEU A 75 -35.50 -3.96 -14.00
N VAL A 76 -35.30 -4.63 -15.14
CA VAL A 76 -36.33 -5.47 -15.77
C VAL A 76 -36.77 -6.61 -14.84
N ILE A 77 -35.81 -7.31 -14.20
CA ILE A 77 -36.12 -8.35 -13.22
C ILE A 77 -36.94 -7.76 -12.06
N GLU A 78 -36.47 -6.68 -11.45
CA GLU A 78 -37.12 -6.02 -10.31
C GLU A 78 -38.57 -5.61 -10.64
N ASN A 79 -38.78 -4.92 -11.77
CA ASN A 79 -40.11 -4.47 -12.16
C ASN A 79 -41.06 -5.64 -12.50
N LEU A 80 -40.54 -6.74 -13.06
CA LEU A 80 -41.33 -7.94 -13.31
C LEU A 80 -41.69 -8.65 -12.01
N GLU A 81 -40.75 -8.79 -11.07
CA GLU A 81 -40.96 -9.45 -9.78
C GLU A 81 -41.93 -8.66 -8.89
N ASN A 82 -41.83 -7.33 -8.90
CA ASN A 82 -42.73 -6.44 -8.16
C ASN A 82 -44.11 -6.28 -8.84
N GLY A 83 -44.29 -6.77 -10.07
CA GLY A 83 -45.53 -6.62 -10.83
C GLY A 83 -45.84 -5.18 -11.25
N GLU A 84 -44.82 -4.32 -11.25
CA GLU A 84 -44.93 -2.90 -11.64
C GLU A 84 -44.99 -2.74 -13.17
N MET A 85 -44.28 -3.62 -13.87
CA MET A 85 -44.30 -3.70 -15.33
C MET A 85 -44.85 -5.04 -15.83
N PRO A 86 -45.64 -5.02 -16.92
CA PRO A 86 -46.22 -3.84 -17.57
C PRO A 86 -47.21 -3.07 -16.65
N PRO A 87 -47.59 -1.81 -16.95
CA PRO A 87 -48.56 -1.08 -16.14
C PRO A 87 -49.92 -1.78 -16.10
N LYS A 88 -50.71 -1.61 -15.02
CA LYS A 88 -52.01 -2.29 -14.79
C LYS A 88 -53.00 -2.23 -15.97
N LYS A 89 -52.95 -1.17 -16.80
CA LYS A 89 -53.81 -0.98 -17.99
C LYS A 89 -53.28 -1.64 -19.27
N SER A 90 -52.12 -2.26 -19.23
CA SER A 90 -51.47 -2.94 -20.37
C SER A 90 -51.59 -4.46 -20.20
N PRO A 91 -51.48 -5.24 -21.30
CA PRO A 91 -51.43 -6.69 -21.23
C PRO A 91 -50.36 -7.16 -20.24
N GLN A 92 -50.72 -8.09 -19.36
CA GLN A 92 -49.82 -8.66 -18.36
C GLN A 92 -49.31 -10.03 -18.83
N PRO A 93 -48.02 -10.36 -18.57
CA PRO A 93 -47.55 -11.72 -18.73
C PRO A 93 -48.23 -12.64 -17.71
N THR A 94 -48.46 -13.89 -18.11
CA THR A 94 -48.87 -14.96 -17.18
C THR A 94 -47.77 -15.22 -16.15
N ALA A 95 -48.10 -15.97 -15.09
CA ALA A 95 -47.10 -16.36 -14.09
C ALA A 95 -45.91 -17.10 -14.72
N ASP A 96 -46.19 -18.02 -15.65
CA ASP A 96 -45.17 -18.81 -16.36
C ASP A 96 -44.33 -17.93 -17.31
N GLU A 97 -44.97 -17.01 -18.06
CA GLU A 97 -44.25 -16.09 -18.95
C GLU A 97 -43.34 -15.14 -18.14
N ARG A 98 -43.81 -14.65 -16.99
CA ARG A 98 -43.03 -13.79 -16.08
C ARG A 98 -41.85 -14.56 -15.50
N ALA A 99 -42.07 -15.79 -15.03
CA ALA A 99 -41.02 -16.66 -14.51
C ALA A 99 -39.98 -17.00 -15.59
N ALA A 100 -40.41 -17.25 -16.83
CA ALA A 100 -39.50 -17.50 -17.94
C ALA A 100 -38.63 -16.27 -18.26
N LEU A 101 -39.21 -15.07 -18.28
CA LEU A 101 -38.48 -13.82 -18.50
C LEU A 101 -37.43 -13.57 -17.40
N THR A 102 -37.82 -13.70 -16.14
CA THR A 102 -36.89 -13.46 -15.01
C THR A 102 -35.83 -14.53 -14.92
N ALA A 103 -36.17 -15.81 -15.10
CA ALA A 103 -35.22 -16.92 -15.09
C ALA A 103 -34.18 -16.80 -16.20
N TRP A 104 -34.60 -16.53 -17.43
CA TRP A 104 -33.66 -16.33 -18.54
C TRP A 104 -32.76 -15.11 -18.29
N THR A 105 -33.33 -13.99 -17.81
CA THR A 105 -32.54 -12.77 -17.57
C THR A 105 -31.49 -13.01 -16.49
N ARG A 106 -31.83 -13.71 -15.40
CA ARG A 106 -30.89 -14.10 -14.35
C ARG A 106 -29.81 -15.04 -14.90
N ALA A 107 -30.18 -16.07 -15.66
CA ALA A 107 -29.23 -17.01 -16.26
C ALA A 107 -28.26 -16.31 -17.23
N MET A 108 -28.74 -15.34 -18.00
CA MET A 108 -27.92 -14.53 -18.90
C MET A 108 -26.95 -13.63 -18.12
N LEU A 109 -27.41 -12.93 -17.08
CA LEU A 109 -26.55 -12.11 -16.23
C LEU A 109 -25.49 -12.96 -15.51
N ASP A 110 -25.85 -14.14 -15.00
CA ASP A 110 -24.92 -15.08 -14.37
C ASP A 110 -23.88 -15.60 -15.36
N ALA A 111 -24.30 -15.96 -16.57
CA ALA A 111 -23.39 -16.42 -17.61
C ALA A 111 -22.39 -15.32 -17.99
N GLU A 112 -22.85 -14.08 -18.12
CA GLU A 112 -21.99 -12.94 -18.43
C GLU A 112 -21.05 -12.57 -17.27
N ALA A 113 -21.54 -12.65 -16.03
CA ALA A 113 -20.72 -12.45 -14.83
C ALA A 113 -19.60 -13.50 -14.74
N ARG A 114 -19.90 -14.77 -15.06
CA ARG A 114 -18.90 -15.85 -15.12
C ARG A 114 -17.92 -15.66 -16.28
N ALA A 115 -18.40 -15.25 -17.45
CA ALA A 115 -17.55 -14.98 -18.61
C ALA A 115 -16.58 -13.82 -18.37
N ARG A 116 -16.97 -12.85 -17.55
CA ARG A 116 -16.13 -11.71 -17.12
C ARG A 116 -15.46 -11.94 -15.76
N ALA A 117 -15.53 -13.15 -15.20
CA ALA A 117 -14.93 -13.42 -13.90
C ALA A 117 -13.42 -13.16 -13.94
N GLY A 118 -12.93 -12.34 -13.02
CA GLY A 118 -11.53 -11.93 -12.95
C GLY A 118 -11.18 -10.68 -13.78
N ASP A 119 -12.10 -10.18 -14.61
CA ASP A 119 -11.97 -8.86 -15.22
C ASP A 119 -12.61 -7.83 -14.25
N PRO A 120 -11.82 -6.96 -13.59
CA PRO A 120 -12.34 -5.90 -12.73
C PRO A 120 -13.10 -4.81 -13.52
N GLY A 121 -13.18 -4.95 -14.85
CA GLY A 121 -13.71 -3.95 -15.76
C GLY A 121 -12.71 -2.83 -15.98
N ARG A 122 -13.23 -1.63 -16.27
CA ARG A 122 -12.38 -0.46 -16.51
C ARG A 122 -11.71 -0.02 -15.21
N VAL A 123 -10.43 -0.37 -15.06
CA VAL A 123 -9.59 0.15 -13.98
C VAL A 123 -9.17 1.57 -14.29
N VAL A 124 -9.60 2.52 -13.46
CA VAL A 124 -9.08 3.89 -13.52
C VAL A 124 -7.73 3.97 -12.82
N VAL A 125 -6.81 4.74 -13.39
CA VAL A 125 -5.54 5.04 -12.73
C VAL A 125 -5.86 5.86 -11.49
N ARG A 126 -5.68 5.25 -10.32
CA ARG A 126 -5.86 5.92 -9.02
C ARG A 126 -4.52 6.37 -8.47
N ARG A 127 -4.47 7.59 -7.94
CA ARG A 127 -3.40 8.01 -7.02
C ARG A 127 -3.73 7.58 -5.59
N LEU A 128 -2.76 7.70 -4.69
CA LEU A 128 -3.05 7.65 -3.25
C LEU A 128 -3.82 8.91 -2.84
N SER A 129 -4.79 8.75 -1.95
CA SER A 129 -5.39 9.87 -1.23
C SER A 129 -4.33 10.57 -0.36
N ASN A 130 -4.62 11.78 0.11
CA ASN A 130 -3.72 12.54 0.98
C ASN A 130 -3.42 11.76 2.28
N ALA A 131 -4.43 11.14 2.86
CA ALA A 131 -4.27 10.30 4.05
C ALA A 131 -3.44 9.04 3.76
N GLU A 132 -3.71 8.37 2.64
CA GLU A 132 -2.94 7.19 2.22
C GLU A 132 -1.47 7.56 1.94
N LEU A 133 -1.20 8.70 1.31
CA LEU A 133 0.17 9.16 1.06
C LEU A 133 0.91 9.44 2.36
N ASN A 134 0.29 10.16 3.30
CA ASN A 134 0.89 10.46 4.61
C ASN A 134 1.23 9.18 5.37
N ASN A 135 0.28 8.25 5.45
CA ASN A 135 0.48 6.98 6.13
C ASN A 135 1.57 6.14 5.43
N THR A 136 1.56 6.06 4.10
CA THR A 136 2.59 5.32 3.34
C THR A 136 3.99 5.87 3.60
N VAL A 137 4.15 7.20 3.60
CA VAL A 137 5.45 7.83 3.86
C VAL A 137 5.86 7.60 5.31
N ARG A 138 4.94 7.69 6.27
CA ARG A 138 5.22 7.37 7.68
C ARG A 138 5.67 5.92 7.84
N ASP A 139 4.99 4.97 7.21
CA ASP A 139 5.30 3.54 7.32
C ASP A 139 6.64 3.18 6.67
N LEU A 140 6.96 3.80 5.52
CA LEU A 140 8.22 3.56 4.82
C LEU A 140 9.44 4.22 5.48
N THR A 141 9.24 5.40 6.09
CA THR A 141 10.34 6.20 6.65
C THR A 141 10.48 6.05 8.16
N GLY A 142 9.43 5.62 8.86
CA GLY A 142 9.33 5.64 10.32
C GLY A 142 9.15 7.04 10.92
N VAL A 143 9.00 8.08 10.08
CA VAL A 143 8.92 9.48 10.49
C VAL A 143 7.61 10.10 10.03
N ASP A 144 6.95 10.83 10.93
CA ASP A 144 5.70 11.50 10.61
C ASP A 144 5.92 12.85 9.89
N LEU A 145 6.09 12.77 8.56
CA LEU A 145 6.44 13.93 7.73
C LEU A 145 5.23 14.70 7.15
N GLU A 146 4.04 14.09 7.19
CA GLU A 146 2.78 14.66 6.64
C GLU A 146 2.92 15.38 5.28
N PRO A 147 3.49 14.74 4.24
CA PRO A 147 3.81 15.38 2.96
C PRO A 147 2.60 15.98 2.21
N ALA A 148 1.39 15.46 2.46
CA ALA A 148 0.16 15.92 1.84
C ALA A 148 -0.53 17.07 2.60
N ARG A 149 0.06 17.60 3.69
CA ARG A 149 -0.58 18.63 4.53
C ARG A 149 -1.04 19.86 3.74
N ASP A 150 -0.24 20.28 2.77
CA ASP A 150 -0.53 21.45 1.95
C ASP A 150 -1.28 21.09 0.65
N PHE A 151 -1.70 19.85 0.46
CA PHE A 151 -2.40 19.45 -0.77
C PHE A 151 -3.86 19.94 -0.72
N PRO A 152 -4.49 20.20 -1.88
CA PRO A 152 -5.94 20.36 -1.92
C PRO A 152 -6.62 19.13 -1.30
N ALA A 153 -7.77 19.35 -0.66
CA ALA A 153 -8.58 18.26 -0.15
C ALA A 153 -8.96 17.30 -1.28
N ASP A 154 -8.94 16.00 -0.98
CA ASP A 154 -9.41 14.99 -1.92
C ASP A 154 -10.91 15.15 -2.16
N GLY A 155 -11.32 15.00 -3.42
CA GLY A 155 -12.73 14.94 -3.76
C GLY A 155 -13.35 13.67 -3.18
N ALA A 156 -14.51 13.82 -2.54
CA ALA A 156 -15.37 12.67 -2.30
C ALA A 156 -16.07 12.28 -3.61
N ALA A 157 -16.15 10.99 -3.91
CA ALA A 157 -17.15 10.53 -4.89
C ALA A 157 -18.56 10.86 -4.37
N GLY A 158 -19.59 10.77 -5.22
CA GLY A 158 -20.99 10.97 -4.82
C GLY A 158 -21.40 10.12 -3.58
N GLU A 159 -20.66 9.05 -3.32
CA GLU A 159 -20.79 8.12 -2.20
C GLU A 159 -20.15 8.60 -0.86
N GLY A 160 -19.48 9.76 -0.84
CA GLY A 160 -18.86 10.33 0.37
C GLY A 160 -17.46 9.81 0.72
N PHE A 161 -16.91 8.87 -0.04
CA PHE A 161 -15.56 8.33 0.19
C PHE A 161 -14.49 9.13 -0.56
N THR A 162 -13.37 9.42 0.12
CA THR A 162 -12.21 10.16 -0.42
C THR A 162 -11.14 9.27 -1.06
N ASN A 163 -11.35 7.96 -1.11
CA ASN A 163 -10.44 7.00 -1.75
C ASN A 163 -11.00 6.43 -3.07
N ALA A 164 -12.11 6.97 -3.56
CA ALA A 164 -12.70 6.56 -4.82
C ALA A 164 -11.84 7.04 -6.01
N GLY A 165 -11.31 6.09 -6.79
CA GLY A 165 -10.36 6.37 -7.87
C GLY A 165 -10.87 7.40 -8.90
N ASP A 166 -12.16 7.35 -9.25
CA ASP A 166 -12.78 8.28 -10.21
C ASP A 166 -12.83 9.74 -9.71
N ALA A 167 -12.77 9.96 -8.39
CA ALA A 167 -12.77 11.28 -7.78
C ALA A 167 -11.34 11.82 -7.52
N LEU A 168 -10.32 10.96 -7.58
CA LEU A 168 -8.93 11.30 -7.30
C LEU A 168 -8.19 11.84 -8.53
N VAL A 169 -8.65 12.99 -9.02
CA VAL A 169 -8.05 13.68 -10.16
C VAL A 169 -6.70 14.29 -9.78
N THR A 170 -5.73 14.26 -10.70
CA THR A 170 -4.43 14.94 -10.56
C THR A 170 -4.38 16.18 -11.44
N SER A 171 -4.35 17.36 -10.83
CA SER A 171 -4.15 18.63 -11.54
C SER A 171 -2.66 18.92 -11.75
N PRO A 172 -2.27 19.76 -12.73
CA PRO A 172 -0.88 20.19 -12.90
C PRO A 172 -0.29 20.85 -11.65
N THR A 173 -1.10 21.59 -10.90
CA THR A 173 -0.68 22.20 -9.63
C THR A 173 -0.42 21.14 -8.57
N LEU A 174 -1.28 20.13 -8.46
CA LEU A 174 -1.08 19.02 -7.52
C LEU A 174 0.18 18.23 -7.85
N LEU A 175 0.48 17.99 -9.13
CA LEU A 175 1.73 17.34 -9.54
C LEU A 175 2.97 18.14 -9.08
N GLY A 176 2.92 19.47 -9.16
CA GLY A 176 3.95 20.34 -8.59
C GLY A 176 4.11 20.16 -7.08
N LYS A 177 3.00 20.02 -6.35
CA LYS A 177 3.02 19.74 -4.90
C LYS A 177 3.61 18.37 -4.58
N TYR A 178 3.31 17.33 -5.37
CA TYR A 178 3.95 16.02 -5.24
C TYR A 178 5.48 16.10 -5.40
N LEU A 179 5.98 16.86 -6.37
CA LEU A 179 7.42 17.04 -6.55
C LEU A 179 8.05 17.82 -5.38
N GLY A 180 7.36 18.83 -4.86
CA GLY A 180 7.78 19.56 -3.66
C GLY A 180 7.84 18.66 -2.42
N ALA A 181 6.80 17.87 -2.20
CA ALA A 181 6.74 16.89 -1.12
C ALA A 181 7.85 15.83 -1.23
N ALA A 182 8.12 15.32 -2.44
CA ALA A 182 9.21 14.37 -2.65
C ALA A 182 10.59 14.95 -2.29
N LYS A 183 10.84 16.23 -2.62
CA LYS A 183 12.06 16.93 -2.22
C LYS A 183 12.16 17.12 -0.72
N GLU A 184 11.03 17.47 -0.09
CA GLU A 184 10.96 17.63 1.37
C GLU A 184 11.26 16.30 2.07
N ILE A 185 10.62 15.19 1.66
CA ILE A 185 10.89 13.85 2.18
C ILE A 185 12.38 13.49 2.00
N ALA A 186 12.95 13.75 0.81
CA ALA A 186 14.36 13.45 0.55
C ALA A 186 15.32 14.25 1.46
N ALA A 187 14.95 15.47 1.90
CA ALA A 187 15.77 16.26 2.81
C ALA A 187 15.86 15.66 4.24
N HIS A 188 14.97 14.73 4.58
CA HIS A 188 15.00 13.97 5.83
C HIS A 188 15.86 12.69 5.76
N ALA A 189 16.40 12.36 4.58
CA ALA A 189 17.24 11.18 4.41
C ALA A 189 18.66 11.44 4.94
N VAL A 190 19.11 10.58 5.85
CA VAL A 190 20.46 10.58 6.43
C VAL A 190 21.25 9.44 5.82
N LEU A 191 22.29 9.78 5.05
CA LEU A 191 23.17 8.81 4.42
C LEU A 191 24.13 8.21 5.45
N LEU A 192 24.28 6.89 5.41
CA LEU A 192 25.15 6.09 6.26
C LEU A 192 26.18 5.36 5.38
N PRO A 193 27.31 4.88 5.94
CA PRO A 193 28.30 4.13 5.17
C PRO A 193 27.74 2.88 4.47
N ASP A 194 26.73 2.24 5.05
CA ASP A 194 26.12 0.98 4.62
C ASP A 194 24.66 1.12 4.15
N GLY A 195 24.13 2.35 4.07
CA GLY A 195 22.74 2.59 3.67
C GLY A 195 22.26 4.00 3.96
N PHE A 196 21.01 4.11 4.40
CA PHE A 196 20.43 5.38 4.84
C PHE A 196 19.32 5.11 5.85
N ARG A 197 18.99 6.14 6.62
CA ARG A 197 17.80 6.19 7.49
C ARG A 197 17.05 7.50 7.24
N PHE A 198 15.89 7.65 7.84
CA PHE A 198 15.22 8.95 7.92
C PHE A 198 15.35 9.54 9.33
N SER A 199 15.28 10.87 9.41
CA SER A 199 15.26 11.63 10.66
C SER A 199 14.11 12.64 10.63
N PRO A 200 13.46 12.96 11.76
CA PRO A 200 12.54 14.09 11.83
C PRO A 200 13.22 15.44 11.57
N ALA A 201 14.55 15.51 11.68
CA ALA A 201 15.32 16.71 11.39
C ALA A 201 15.93 16.67 9.97
N LYS A 202 16.35 17.85 9.49
CA LYS A 202 16.91 18.04 8.13
C LYS A 202 18.35 18.53 8.13
N THR A 203 18.95 18.79 9.29
CA THR A 203 20.28 19.36 9.37
C THR A 203 21.29 18.35 9.91
N GLN A 204 22.51 18.42 9.37
CA GLN A 204 23.61 17.55 9.81
C GLN A 204 23.92 17.69 11.30
N ARG A 205 23.73 18.90 11.85
CA ARG A 205 23.90 19.15 13.28
C ARG A 205 22.89 18.33 14.08
N ASP A 206 21.61 18.43 13.74
CA ASP A 206 20.55 17.72 14.46
C ASP A 206 20.74 16.20 14.37
N TRP A 207 21.14 15.69 13.20
CA TRP A 207 21.43 14.25 13.03
C TRP A 207 22.60 13.78 13.90
N THR A 208 23.61 14.65 14.08
CA THR A 208 24.76 14.37 14.96
C THR A 208 24.33 14.38 16.42
N ASP A 209 23.50 15.33 16.81
CA ASP A 209 22.97 15.44 18.17
C ASP A 209 22.06 14.23 18.50
N GLU A 210 21.21 13.80 17.57
CA GLU A 210 20.39 12.58 17.64
C GLU A 210 21.26 11.33 17.84
N ALA A 211 22.22 11.08 16.95
CA ALA A 211 23.10 9.92 17.06
C ALA A 211 23.94 9.92 18.35
N THR A 212 24.36 11.11 18.80
CA THR A 212 25.10 11.25 20.07
C THR A 212 24.19 10.99 21.27
N ALA A 213 22.92 11.41 21.22
CA ALA A 213 21.94 11.13 22.25
C ALA A 213 21.65 9.63 22.36
N ASP A 214 21.48 8.93 21.25
CA ASP A 214 21.28 7.47 21.22
C ASP A 214 22.47 6.71 21.84
N LEU A 215 23.70 7.11 21.49
CA LEU A 215 24.91 6.54 22.09
C LEU A 215 24.93 6.78 23.61
N ARG A 216 24.66 8.01 24.05
CA ARG A 216 24.61 8.34 25.49
C ARG A 216 23.52 7.54 26.21
N ALA A 217 22.34 7.39 25.62
CA ALA A 217 21.24 6.61 26.18
C ALA A 217 21.65 5.14 26.34
N PHE A 218 22.25 4.54 25.31
CA PHE A 218 22.78 3.17 25.37
C PHE A 218 23.83 3.01 26.49
N PHE A 219 24.82 3.91 26.56
CA PHE A 219 25.87 3.83 27.57
C PHE A 219 25.38 4.15 28.99
N SER A 220 24.30 4.90 29.15
CA SER A 220 23.75 5.23 30.47
C SER A 220 23.32 3.98 31.25
N ALA A 221 22.92 2.90 30.56
CA ALA A 221 22.59 1.62 31.19
C ALA A 221 23.80 0.90 31.81
N TYR A 222 25.02 1.24 31.36
CA TYR A 222 26.27 0.56 31.77
C TYR A 222 27.24 1.47 32.53
N THR A 223 26.87 2.73 32.73
CA THR A 223 27.72 3.75 33.34
C THR A 223 26.98 4.48 34.45
N LYS A 224 27.74 4.99 35.43
CA LYS A 224 27.23 5.90 36.46
C LYS A 224 27.77 7.29 36.16
N ASP A 225 26.89 8.25 35.93
CA ASP A 225 27.25 9.62 35.53
C ASP A 225 28.12 9.68 34.27
N GLY A 226 27.86 8.78 33.30
CA GLY A 226 28.66 8.65 32.07
C GLY A 226 30.04 8.03 32.27
N LYS A 227 30.37 7.55 33.47
CA LYS A 227 31.64 6.91 33.80
C LYS A 227 31.43 5.43 34.09
N ILE A 228 32.33 4.59 33.58
CA ILE A 228 32.39 3.18 33.98
C ILE A 228 32.77 3.14 35.46
N ALA A 229 32.04 2.37 36.26
CA ALA A 229 32.42 2.09 37.64
C ALA A 229 33.68 1.20 37.61
N LEU A 230 34.87 1.81 37.67
CA LEU A 230 36.15 1.07 37.56
C LEU A 230 36.48 0.26 38.82
N LYS A 231 35.90 0.62 39.98
CA LYS A 231 36.24 0.01 41.28
C LYS A 231 36.06 -1.52 41.30
N PRO A 232 34.96 -2.12 40.82
CA PRO A 232 34.81 -3.58 40.75
C PRO A 232 35.85 -4.25 39.84
N TYR A 233 36.18 -3.61 38.71
CA TYR A 233 37.20 -4.13 37.78
C TYR A 233 38.59 -4.09 38.39
N LEU A 234 38.97 -2.99 39.06
CA LEU A 234 40.23 -2.89 39.79
C LEU A 234 40.32 -3.92 40.92
N ALA A 235 39.25 -4.04 41.73
CA ALA A 235 39.20 -5.01 42.81
C ALA A 235 39.33 -6.46 42.31
N ALA A 236 38.69 -6.79 41.17
CA ALA A 236 38.81 -8.10 40.54
C ALA A 236 40.25 -8.41 40.08
N LEU A 237 40.92 -7.43 39.45
CA LEU A 237 42.32 -7.58 39.02
C LEU A 237 43.31 -7.72 40.18
N VAL A 238 43.07 -7.03 41.29
CA VAL A 238 43.89 -7.18 42.50
C VAL A 238 43.62 -8.53 43.17
N LYS A 239 42.35 -8.95 43.28
CA LYS A 239 41.93 -10.20 43.93
C LYS A 239 42.42 -11.45 43.19
N HIS A 240 42.43 -11.45 41.87
CA HIS A 240 42.83 -12.59 41.02
C HIS A 240 44.11 -12.26 40.24
N ARG A 241 45.09 -11.67 40.92
CA ARG A 241 46.33 -11.19 40.30
C ARG A 241 47.13 -12.28 39.59
N ASP A 242 47.11 -13.48 40.16
CA ASP A 242 47.85 -14.64 39.67
C ASP A 242 47.10 -15.40 38.56
N GLU A 243 45.85 -15.04 38.28
CA GLU A 243 45.08 -15.64 37.19
C GLU A 243 45.45 -14.97 35.86
N PRO A 244 46.11 -15.66 34.91
CA PRO A 244 46.47 -15.09 33.62
C PRO A 244 45.24 -14.85 32.72
N SER A 245 44.15 -15.61 32.90
CA SER A 245 42.97 -15.52 32.04
C SER A 245 42.01 -14.40 32.49
N VAL A 246 41.94 -13.32 31.70
CA VAL A 246 40.97 -12.25 31.91
C VAL A 246 39.53 -12.77 31.82
N ASP A 247 39.26 -13.71 30.92
CA ASP A 247 37.92 -14.31 30.76
C ASP A 247 37.50 -15.11 31.99
N ALA A 248 38.43 -15.83 32.63
CA ALA A 248 38.16 -16.57 33.87
C ALA A 248 37.82 -15.61 35.02
N ILE A 249 38.57 -14.51 35.17
CA ILE A 249 38.30 -13.48 36.19
C ILE A 249 36.94 -12.83 35.93
N ALA A 250 36.67 -12.45 34.68
CA ALA A 250 35.44 -11.80 34.27
C ALA A 250 34.20 -12.68 34.53
N ALA A 251 34.27 -13.98 34.20
CA ALA A 251 33.20 -14.93 34.46
C ALA A 251 32.95 -15.09 35.98
N LYS A 252 34.01 -15.19 36.78
CA LYS A 252 33.93 -15.38 38.24
C LYS A 252 33.37 -14.16 38.96
N GLU A 253 33.77 -12.95 38.56
CA GLU A 253 33.34 -11.69 39.17
C GLU A 253 32.12 -11.07 38.48
N LYS A 254 31.57 -11.75 37.45
CA LYS A 254 30.43 -11.29 36.63
C LYS A 254 30.65 -9.91 36.01
N LEU A 255 31.86 -9.69 35.48
CA LEU A 255 32.28 -8.44 34.85
C LEU A 255 32.42 -8.61 33.33
N ASN A 256 32.45 -7.49 32.60
CA ASN A 256 32.71 -7.52 31.16
C ASN A 256 34.19 -7.79 30.88
N ALA A 257 34.49 -8.92 30.23
CA ALA A 257 35.86 -9.35 29.95
C ALA A 257 36.66 -8.33 29.10
N LYS A 258 36.01 -7.64 28.16
CA LYS A 258 36.66 -6.65 27.30
C LYS A 258 37.17 -5.46 28.11
N TYR A 259 36.34 -4.89 29.00
CA TYR A 259 36.75 -3.78 29.85
C TYR A 259 37.82 -4.20 30.86
N LEU A 260 37.69 -5.40 31.44
CA LEU A 260 38.68 -5.96 32.35
C LEU A 260 40.04 -6.15 31.66
N GLY A 261 40.03 -6.64 30.41
CA GLY A 261 41.22 -6.83 29.59
C GLY A 261 41.91 -5.52 29.23
N ILE A 262 41.15 -4.52 28.77
CA ILE A 262 41.66 -3.17 28.49
C ILE A 262 42.30 -2.57 29.76
N LEU A 263 41.63 -2.71 30.92
CA LEU A 263 42.16 -2.20 32.18
C LEU A 263 43.45 -2.93 32.59
N ARG A 264 43.49 -4.26 32.50
CA ARG A 264 44.70 -5.06 32.77
C ARG A 264 45.85 -4.65 31.87
N GLN A 265 45.61 -4.53 30.57
CA GLN A 265 46.60 -4.07 29.60
C GLN A 265 47.09 -2.67 29.94
N THR A 266 46.18 -1.75 30.27
CA THR A 266 46.51 -0.37 30.63
C THR A 266 47.38 -0.30 31.88
N LEU A 267 47.11 -1.15 32.89
CA LEU A 267 47.85 -1.19 34.16
C LEU A 267 49.18 -1.97 34.09
N THR A 268 49.36 -2.81 33.08
CA THR A 268 50.57 -3.63 32.88
C THR A 268 51.46 -3.13 31.75
N ALA A 269 50.98 -2.21 30.92
CA ALA A 269 51.75 -1.59 29.85
C ALA A 269 53.00 -0.87 30.38
N THR A 270 54.09 -0.98 29.62
CA THR A 270 55.42 -0.43 29.95
C THR A 270 55.71 0.90 29.25
N GLU A 271 54.82 1.34 28.35
CA GLU A 271 54.98 2.61 27.64
C GLU A 271 54.83 3.80 28.60
N PRO A 272 55.75 4.80 28.58
CA PRO A 272 55.69 5.94 29.49
C PRO A 272 54.36 6.67 29.41
N SER A 273 53.72 6.91 30.57
CA SER A 273 52.48 7.67 30.65
C SER A 273 52.43 8.42 31.97
N THR A 274 52.77 9.71 31.92
CA THR A 274 52.78 10.61 33.09
C THR A 274 51.55 10.47 34.02
N PRO A 275 50.30 10.37 33.53
CA PRO A 275 49.14 10.18 34.41
C PRO A 275 48.99 8.76 34.98
N LEU A 276 49.54 7.72 34.34
CA LEU A 276 49.33 6.32 34.72
C LEU A 276 50.52 5.67 35.44
N ASP A 277 51.74 6.19 35.28
CA ASP A 277 52.96 5.54 35.78
C ASP A 277 52.92 5.32 37.30
N ARG A 278 52.37 6.28 38.06
CA ARG A 278 52.16 6.12 39.51
C ARG A 278 51.19 4.99 39.86
N LEU A 279 50.09 4.88 39.11
CA LEU A 279 49.07 3.85 39.32
C LEU A 279 49.58 2.46 38.91
N ARG A 280 50.30 2.38 37.78
CA ARG A 280 50.96 1.16 37.30
C ARG A 280 51.99 0.64 38.30
N ALA A 281 52.84 1.53 38.82
CA ALA A 281 53.83 1.18 39.84
C ALA A 281 53.17 0.63 41.11
N GLY A 282 52.07 1.25 41.58
CA GLY A 282 51.30 0.73 42.71
C GLY A 282 50.69 -0.64 42.42
N PHE A 283 50.03 -0.79 41.25
CA PHE A 283 49.40 -2.04 40.83
C PHE A 283 50.43 -3.17 40.64
N GLN A 284 51.65 -2.87 40.20
CA GLN A 284 52.76 -3.83 40.05
C GLN A 284 53.45 -4.20 41.37
N LYS A 285 53.40 -3.32 42.38
CA LYS A 285 53.93 -3.61 43.72
C LYS A 285 52.92 -4.30 44.64
N GLY A 286 51.63 -4.19 44.33
CA GLY A 286 50.55 -4.70 45.18
C GLY A 286 50.11 -3.71 46.26
N ASP A 287 50.42 -2.43 46.09
CA ASP A 287 50.19 -1.35 47.06
C ASP A 287 48.85 -0.60 46.81
N VAL A 288 47.92 -1.17 46.01
CA VAL A 288 46.67 -0.52 45.53
C VAL A 288 45.44 -1.28 45.98
#